data_AF-A0A1V5E815-F1
#
_entry.id   AF-A0A1V5E815-F1
#
_cell.length_a   1.000
_cell.length_b   1.000
_cell.length_c   1.000
_cell.angle_alpha   90.00
_cell.angle_beta   90.00
_cell.angle_gamma   90.00
#
_symmetry.space_group_name_H-M   'P 1'
#
loop_
_entity.id
_entity.type
_entity.pdbx_description
1 polymer ?
#
loop_
_entity_poly.entity_id
_entity_poly.type
_entity_poly.pdbx_seq_one_letter_code
_entity_poly.pdbx_strand_id
1 'polypeptide(L)'
;MTKNTFLLNGKTVEFQPGQTILQAAADNAVTIPTLCHLKGSTPTGACRICLVEAAGSRTLVAACSTPVTPGMEVKTDTERVHAARKLNVELLLSHGKHDCLLCEVSGDCRLQDLAYAYQVSGDRFERDLSAYQKEDSNPFIIRDFNRCILCGRCVQACNEVAVNRAISQGYRGAKSKIVTGGDAPYHQFSESECVFCGQCVEVCPVGALTEKKARGMARTWQAEKIRTTCPYCGVGCQQWLHVKDDKIFKVTAVEDAQPNQGRLCVKGRFGYDFIYSEDRLKTPLIREKDGFREASWDEALDLVAARFREILAKHGPNAVAGVSCARSINEDSYQMQKLFRAVFKSNNIDHCART
;
A
#
# COMPACT_ATOMS: atom_id res chain seq x y z
N MET A 1 23.67 -33.65 1.67
CA MET A 1 23.74 -32.49 0.74
C MET A 1 24.81 -31.56 1.27
N THR A 2 25.86 -31.29 0.50
CA THR A 2 26.92 -30.34 0.87
C THR A 2 26.32 -28.96 1.01
N LYS A 3 26.38 -28.37 2.20
CA LYS A 3 25.86 -27.03 2.48
C LYS A 3 26.72 -26.00 1.75
N ASN A 4 26.11 -25.21 0.86
CA ASN A 4 26.81 -24.10 0.20
C ASN A 4 26.99 -22.96 1.20
N THR A 5 28.23 -22.53 1.40
CA THR A 5 28.57 -21.49 2.38
C THR A 5 29.41 -20.39 1.75
N PHE A 6 29.32 -19.20 2.33
CA PHE A 6 30.12 -18.03 1.98
C PHE A 6 30.46 -17.25 3.25
N LEU A 7 31.43 -16.33 3.18
CA LEU A 7 31.88 -15.52 4.31
C LEU A 7 31.19 -14.16 4.26
N LEU A 8 30.32 -13.86 5.23
CA LEU A 8 29.62 -12.59 5.36
C LEU A 8 30.09 -11.87 6.62
N ASN A 9 30.76 -10.72 6.46
CA ASN A 9 31.33 -9.95 7.58
C ASN A 9 32.19 -10.81 8.52
N GLY A 10 32.99 -11.72 7.95
CA GLY A 10 33.85 -12.64 8.70
C GLY A 10 33.15 -13.85 9.31
N LYS A 11 31.84 -14.02 9.12
CA LYS A 11 31.08 -15.20 9.58
C LYS A 11 30.73 -16.12 8.42
N THR A 12 31.00 -17.41 8.56
CA THR A 12 30.55 -18.42 7.59
C THR A 12 29.05 -18.62 7.72
N VAL A 13 28.33 -18.39 6.62
CA VAL A 13 26.87 -18.48 6.56
C VAL A 13 26.42 -19.35 5.39
N GLU A 14 25.24 -19.94 5.54
CA GLU A 14 24.64 -20.80 4.51
C GLU A 14 23.82 -19.97 3.52
N PHE A 15 23.76 -20.42 2.27
CA PHE A 15 22.90 -19.84 1.24
C PHE A 15 22.33 -20.91 0.32
N GLN A 16 21.21 -20.59 -0.32
CA GLN A 16 20.60 -21.42 -1.36
C GLN A 16 21.12 -21.01 -2.75
N PRO A 17 21.47 -21.95 -3.64
CA PRO A 17 21.87 -21.64 -5.01
C PRO A 17 20.86 -20.72 -5.71
N GLY A 18 21.36 -19.68 -6.39
CA GLY A 18 20.54 -18.68 -7.06
C GLY A 18 20.14 -17.48 -6.20
N GLN A 19 20.38 -17.50 -4.88
CA GLN A 19 20.19 -16.32 -4.05
C GLN A 19 21.18 -15.21 -4.40
N THR A 20 20.67 -13.97 -4.38
CA THR A 20 21.50 -12.77 -4.41
C THR A 20 22.17 -12.54 -3.05
N ILE A 21 23.26 -11.76 -3.02
CA ILE A 21 23.92 -11.37 -1.76
C ILE A 21 22.92 -10.71 -0.81
N LEU A 22 22.00 -9.88 -1.32
CA LEU A 22 20.98 -9.22 -0.51
C LEU A 22 20.04 -10.22 0.18
N GLN A 23 19.58 -11.25 -0.54
CA GLN A 23 18.70 -12.27 0.01
C GLN A 23 19.44 -13.14 1.04
N ALA A 24 20.63 -13.63 0.70
CA ALA A 24 21.43 -14.45 1.61
C ALA A 24 21.83 -13.69 2.88
N ALA A 25 22.12 -12.38 2.77
CA ALA A 25 22.37 -11.53 3.93
C ALA A 25 21.13 -11.39 4.82
N ALA A 26 19.95 -11.16 4.23
CA ALA A 26 18.70 -11.04 4.98
C ALA A 26 18.33 -12.33 5.73
N ASP A 27 18.48 -13.49 5.08
CA ASP A 27 18.25 -14.82 5.70
C ASP A 27 19.17 -15.08 6.90
N ASN A 28 20.34 -14.42 6.93
CA ASN A 28 21.32 -14.51 8.01
C ASN A 28 21.32 -13.26 8.91
N ALA A 29 20.19 -12.54 8.99
CA ALA A 29 19.97 -11.38 9.87
C ALA A 29 20.96 -10.21 9.67
N VAL A 30 21.53 -10.06 8.47
CA VAL A 30 22.35 -8.90 8.08
C VAL A 30 21.54 -7.99 7.16
N THR A 31 21.25 -6.79 7.64
CA THR A 31 20.50 -5.80 6.86
C THR A 31 21.43 -5.02 5.93
N ILE A 32 21.17 -5.12 4.62
CA ILE A 32 21.79 -4.26 3.60
C ILE A 32 20.73 -3.25 3.13
N PRO A 33 20.99 -1.93 3.23
CA PRO A 33 19.98 -0.92 2.89
C PRO A 33 19.68 -0.90 1.38
N THR A 34 18.43 -0.59 1.05
CA THR A 34 17.98 -0.47 -0.35
C THR A 34 16.96 0.66 -0.51
N LEU A 35 16.97 1.30 -1.68
CA LEU A 35 15.92 2.25 -2.10
C LEU A 35 15.13 1.75 -3.30
N CYS A 36 15.77 1.05 -4.24
CA CYS A 36 15.15 0.57 -5.48
C CYS A 36 14.75 -0.90 -5.47
N HIS A 37 15.16 -1.68 -4.47
CA HIS A 37 14.80 -3.09 -4.39
C HIS A 37 13.33 -3.23 -3.98
N LEU A 38 12.60 -4.07 -4.70
CA LEU A 38 11.24 -4.48 -4.38
C LEU A 38 11.23 -6.01 -4.33
N LYS A 39 10.83 -6.56 -3.17
CA LYS A 39 10.77 -8.01 -2.94
C LYS A 39 9.85 -8.66 -3.98
N GLY A 40 10.30 -9.76 -4.58
CA GLY A 40 9.54 -10.47 -5.61
C GLY A 40 9.53 -9.82 -7.00
N SER A 41 10.32 -8.75 -7.22
CA SER A 41 10.47 -8.10 -8.52
C SER A 41 11.92 -8.17 -9.03
N THR A 42 12.08 -7.95 -10.33
CA THR A 42 13.37 -8.00 -11.03
C THR A 42 14.33 -6.94 -10.50
N PRO A 43 15.53 -7.27 -9.99
CA PRO A 43 16.46 -6.27 -9.47
C PRO A 43 16.92 -5.26 -10.53
N THR A 44 16.84 -3.96 -10.21
CA THR A 44 17.26 -2.88 -11.12
C THR A 44 18.70 -2.41 -10.89
N GLY A 45 19.20 -2.51 -9.66
CA GLY A 45 20.49 -1.94 -9.27
C GLY A 45 20.57 -0.40 -9.37
N ALA A 46 19.44 0.29 -9.57
CA ALA A 46 19.41 1.70 -9.92
C ALA A 46 19.95 2.62 -8.81
N CYS A 47 19.57 2.39 -7.55
CA CYS A 47 19.91 3.31 -6.45
C CYS A 47 21.35 3.19 -5.94
N ARG A 48 22.04 2.07 -6.22
CA ARG A 48 23.39 1.77 -5.71
C ARG A 48 23.57 1.93 -4.18
N ILE A 49 22.50 1.87 -3.39
CA ILE A 49 22.59 1.87 -1.92
C ILE A 49 23.01 0.50 -1.39
N CYS A 50 22.64 -0.58 -2.06
CA CYS A 50 22.98 -1.95 -1.66
C CYS A 50 24.43 -2.36 -1.99
N LEU A 51 25.32 -1.41 -2.24
CA LEU A 51 26.71 -1.69 -2.56
C LEU A 51 27.41 -2.39 -1.38
N VAL A 52 28.21 -3.40 -1.70
CA VAL A 52 29.04 -4.18 -0.76
C VAL A 52 30.40 -4.46 -1.38
N GLU A 53 31.38 -4.75 -0.55
CA GLU A 53 32.67 -5.29 -1.00
C GLU A 53 32.56 -6.80 -1.15
N ALA A 54 32.99 -7.32 -2.30
CA ALA A 54 33.18 -8.75 -2.52
C ALA A 54 34.66 -9.00 -2.82
N ALA A 55 35.30 -9.92 -2.09
CA ALA A 55 36.71 -10.24 -2.29
C ALA A 55 36.96 -10.70 -3.74
N GLY A 56 38.06 -10.22 -4.34
CA GLY A 56 38.38 -10.43 -5.75
C GLY A 56 37.68 -9.47 -6.73
N SER A 57 36.67 -8.70 -6.30
CA SER A 57 36.08 -7.64 -7.12
C SER A 57 36.86 -6.34 -6.98
N ARG A 58 37.22 -5.71 -8.11
CA ARG A 58 37.87 -4.40 -8.13
C ARG A 58 36.94 -3.28 -7.64
N THR A 59 35.65 -3.40 -7.93
CA THR A 59 34.62 -2.40 -7.59
C THR A 59 33.63 -2.93 -6.56
N LEU A 60 32.94 -2.03 -5.87
CA LEU A 60 31.78 -2.42 -5.07
C LEU A 60 30.71 -3.04 -5.98
N VAL A 61 30.10 -4.12 -5.52
CA VAL A 61 29.06 -4.84 -6.27
C VAL A 61 27.69 -4.56 -5.66
N ALA A 62 26.65 -4.58 -6.49
CA ALA A 62 25.27 -4.36 -6.02
C ALA A 62 24.71 -5.67 -5.45
N ALA A 63 24.52 -5.72 -4.13
CA ALA A 63 24.06 -6.93 -3.46
C ALA A 63 22.70 -7.45 -3.98
N CYS A 64 21.84 -6.56 -4.49
CA CYS A 64 20.50 -6.93 -4.96
C CYS A 64 20.49 -7.74 -6.26
N SER A 65 21.58 -7.75 -7.04
CA SER A 65 21.63 -8.39 -8.36
C SER A 65 22.80 -9.36 -8.52
N THR A 66 23.74 -9.38 -7.58
CA THR A 66 24.89 -10.29 -7.60
C THR A 66 24.54 -11.60 -6.91
N PRO A 67 24.57 -12.76 -7.61
CA PRO A 67 24.39 -14.06 -6.99
C PRO A 67 25.54 -14.40 -6.04
N VAL A 68 25.23 -15.10 -4.94
CA VAL A 68 26.25 -15.66 -4.05
C VAL A 68 26.86 -16.91 -4.68
N THR A 69 28.18 -17.06 -4.56
CA THR A 69 28.91 -18.27 -4.96
C THR A 69 29.60 -18.91 -3.75
N PRO A 70 29.84 -20.24 -3.75
CA PRO A 70 30.56 -20.90 -2.67
C PRO A 70 31.92 -20.25 -2.42
N GLY A 71 32.26 -20.02 -1.15
CA GLY A 71 33.53 -19.40 -0.75
C GLY A 71 33.66 -17.90 -1.04
N MET A 72 32.62 -17.24 -1.55
CA MET A 72 32.61 -15.77 -1.71
C MET A 72 32.79 -15.09 -0.35
N GLU A 73 33.61 -14.04 -0.29
CA GLU A 73 33.72 -13.20 0.90
C GLU A 73 33.09 -11.84 0.63
N VAL A 74 32.14 -11.44 1.48
CA VAL A 74 31.39 -10.19 1.38
C VAL A 74 31.53 -9.38 2.67
N LYS A 75 31.88 -8.11 2.53
CA LYS A 75 31.89 -7.13 3.63
C LYS A 75 30.87 -6.02 3.34
N THR A 76 29.96 -5.80 4.28
CA THR A 76 28.83 -4.86 4.12
C THR A 76 29.05 -3.53 4.84
N ASP A 77 30.09 -3.45 5.67
CA ASP A 77 30.29 -2.42 6.70
C ASP A 77 31.76 -1.95 6.74
N THR A 78 32.29 -1.54 5.58
CA THR A 78 33.64 -0.98 5.45
C THR A 78 33.57 0.53 5.19
N GLU A 79 34.64 1.26 5.49
CA GLU A 79 34.71 2.71 5.20
C GLU A 79 34.42 3.03 3.73
N ARG A 80 34.92 2.19 2.81
CA ARG A 80 34.67 2.35 1.37
C ARG A 80 33.20 2.14 1.01
N VAL A 81 32.51 1.18 1.63
CA VAL A 81 31.07 0.98 1.43
C VAL A 81 30.27 2.17 1.97
N HIS A 82 30.59 2.65 3.17
CA HIS A 82 29.96 3.83 3.77
C HIS A 82 30.16 5.08 2.92
N ALA A 83 31.38 5.34 2.46
CA ALA A 83 31.68 6.49 1.61
C ALA A 83 30.90 6.46 0.29
N ALA A 84 30.78 5.28 -0.34
CA ALA A 84 30.01 5.13 -1.56
C ALA A 84 28.50 5.33 -1.33
N ARG A 85 27.95 4.78 -0.25
CA ARG A 85 26.53 4.97 0.10
C ARG A 85 26.23 6.42 0.44
N LYS A 86 27.09 7.08 1.22
CA LYS A 86 26.99 8.51 1.54
C LYS A 86 26.96 9.36 0.26
N LEU A 87 27.92 9.14 -0.65
CA LEU A 87 27.97 9.83 -1.95
C LEU A 87 26.68 9.62 -2.76
N ASN A 88 26.18 8.39 -2.83
CA ASN A 88 24.95 8.09 -3.55
C ASN A 88 23.74 8.81 -2.93
N VAL A 89 23.63 8.87 -1.60
CA VAL A 89 22.55 9.62 -0.93
C VAL A 89 22.69 11.12 -1.17
N GLU A 90 23.91 11.68 -1.14
CA GLU A 90 24.17 13.08 -1.49
C GLU A 90 23.69 13.43 -2.91
N LEU A 91 24.00 12.58 -3.90
CA LEU A 91 23.56 12.75 -5.29
C LEU A 91 22.03 12.60 -5.44
N LEU A 92 21.42 11.67 -4.70
CA LEU A 92 19.95 11.51 -4.73
C LEU A 92 19.24 12.73 -4.14
N LEU A 93 19.80 13.33 -3.07
CA LEU A 93 19.27 14.53 -2.45
C LEU A 93 19.55 15.81 -3.24
N SER A 94 20.53 15.81 -4.15
CA SER A 94 20.80 16.96 -5.02
C SER A 94 19.80 17.08 -6.16
N HIS A 95 19.02 16.03 -6.46
CA HIS A 95 17.98 16.08 -7.48
C HIS A 95 16.63 16.51 -6.90
N GLY A 96 16.13 17.66 -7.35
CA GLY A 96 14.81 18.16 -7.05
C GLY A 96 14.65 18.84 -5.68
N LYS A 97 13.42 18.83 -5.16
CA LYS A 97 13.00 19.54 -3.95
C LYS A 97 12.75 18.57 -2.80
N HIS A 98 13.76 18.37 -1.97
CA HIS A 98 13.67 17.58 -0.73
C HIS A 98 13.36 18.47 0.48
N ASP A 99 12.17 19.05 0.48
CA ASP A 99 11.60 19.91 1.54
C ASP A 99 10.95 19.07 2.64
N CYS A 100 11.73 18.26 3.35
CA CYS A 100 11.26 17.22 4.27
C CYS A 100 10.25 17.71 5.33
N LEU A 101 10.32 18.96 5.77
CA LEU A 101 9.37 19.53 6.73
C LEU A 101 7.96 19.69 6.14
N LEU A 102 7.85 19.89 4.83
CA LEU A 102 6.57 20.05 4.10
C LEU A 102 6.13 18.75 3.42
N CYS A 103 6.99 17.74 3.40
CA CYS A 103 6.72 16.46 2.75
C CYS A 103 5.72 15.62 3.57
N GLU A 104 4.73 15.02 2.91
CA GLU A 104 3.69 14.21 3.56
C GLU A 104 4.25 12.96 4.25
N VAL A 105 5.26 12.32 3.64
CA VAL A 105 5.87 11.08 4.13
C VAL A 105 7.09 11.32 5.03
N SER A 106 7.26 12.55 5.52
CA SER A 106 8.30 12.85 6.51
C SER A 106 8.16 11.90 7.70
N GLY A 107 9.27 11.34 8.18
CA GLY A 107 9.31 10.31 9.24
C GLY A 107 8.93 8.90 8.80
N ASP A 108 8.59 8.69 7.51
CA ASP A 108 8.41 7.37 6.87
C ASP A 108 9.11 7.32 5.50
N CYS A 109 10.16 8.15 5.34
CA CYS A 109 10.90 8.31 4.08
C CYS A 109 12.24 7.59 4.17
N ARG A 110 12.43 6.55 3.36
CA ARG A 110 13.67 5.75 3.40
C ARG A 110 14.91 6.55 2.98
N LEU A 111 14.75 7.57 2.13
CA LEU A 111 15.86 8.46 1.79
C LEU A 111 16.27 9.35 2.98
N GLN A 112 15.29 9.82 3.75
CA GLN A 112 15.53 10.62 4.96
C GLN A 112 16.30 9.79 6.00
N ASP A 113 15.90 8.52 6.21
CA ASP A 113 16.57 7.62 7.15
C ASP A 113 18.03 7.38 6.77
N LEU A 114 18.30 7.15 5.47
CA LEU A 114 19.67 6.95 4.98
C LEU A 114 20.50 8.23 5.06
N ALA A 115 19.91 9.40 4.75
CA ALA A 115 20.59 10.68 4.89
C ALA A 115 21.04 10.93 6.33
N TYR A 116 20.17 10.61 7.29
CA TYR A 116 20.50 10.68 8.71
C TYR A 116 21.59 9.66 9.08
N ALA A 117 21.44 8.40 8.69
CA ALA A 117 22.38 7.33 9.01
C ALA A 117 23.80 7.58 8.47
N TYR A 118 23.93 8.16 7.28
CA TYR A 118 25.23 8.47 6.66
C TYR A 118 25.72 9.90 6.93
N GLN A 119 25.05 10.65 7.80
CA GLN A 119 25.42 12.02 8.18
C GLN A 119 25.64 12.92 6.95
N VAL A 120 24.65 12.93 6.06
CA VAL A 120 24.66 13.75 4.84
C VAL A 120 24.27 15.19 5.20
N SER A 121 25.12 16.15 4.83
CA SER A 121 24.89 17.59 5.03
C SER A 121 23.96 18.20 3.98
N GLY A 122 23.98 17.67 2.75
CA GLY A 122 23.09 18.09 1.66
C GLY A 122 23.49 19.38 0.93
N ASP A 123 24.71 19.86 1.15
CA ASP A 123 25.31 21.09 0.58
C ASP A 123 26.47 20.82 -0.40
N ARG A 124 26.99 19.58 -0.45
CA ARG A 124 28.12 19.19 -1.31
C ARG A 124 27.86 19.39 -2.81
N PHE A 125 26.62 19.20 -3.24
CA PHE A 125 26.22 19.31 -4.64
C PHE A 125 25.14 20.39 -4.79
N GLU A 126 25.25 21.19 -5.85
CA GLU A 126 24.20 22.12 -6.22
C GLU A 126 22.90 21.35 -6.51
N ARG A 127 21.78 21.90 -6.02
CA ARG A 127 20.48 21.28 -6.23
C ARG A 127 19.96 21.62 -7.61
N ASP A 128 19.63 20.59 -8.36
CA ASP A 128 18.86 20.75 -9.59
C ASP A 128 17.39 21.02 -9.21
N LEU A 129 17.00 22.29 -9.31
CA LEU A 129 15.64 22.76 -9.04
C LEU A 129 14.78 22.79 -10.30
N SER A 130 15.18 22.13 -11.39
CA SER A 130 14.34 22.00 -12.58
C SER A 130 12.95 21.50 -12.18
N ALA A 131 11.97 22.40 -12.31
CA ALA A 131 10.69 22.23 -11.67
C ALA A 131 9.80 21.34 -12.55
N TYR A 132 9.67 20.08 -12.16
CA TYR A 132 8.54 19.31 -12.64
C TYR A 132 7.26 19.95 -12.09
N GLN A 133 6.28 20.17 -12.95
CA GLN A 133 4.96 20.58 -12.47
C GLN A 133 4.39 19.43 -11.64
N LYS A 134 4.04 19.74 -10.39
CA LYS A 134 3.34 18.78 -9.53
C LYS A 134 1.98 18.50 -10.16
N GLU A 135 1.65 17.22 -10.26
CA GLU A 135 0.37 16.77 -10.79
C GLU A 135 -0.57 16.38 -9.65
N ASP A 136 -1.66 17.12 -9.52
CA ASP A 136 -2.67 16.92 -8.47
C ASP A 136 -4.12 16.89 -8.99
N SER A 137 -4.30 16.81 -10.30
CA SER A 137 -5.61 16.69 -10.96
C SER A 137 -6.29 15.34 -10.71
N ASN A 138 -5.52 14.28 -10.45
CA ASN A 138 -6.07 12.97 -10.11
C ASN A 138 -6.82 13.01 -8.76
N PRO A 139 -7.96 12.31 -8.61
CA PRO A 139 -8.75 12.33 -7.37
C PRO A 139 -8.10 11.59 -6.20
N PHE A 140 -7.14 10.69 -6.43
CA PHE A 140 -6.60 9.80 -5.41
C PHE A 140 -5.09 9.96 -5.16
N ILE A 141 -4.31 10.22 -6.20
CA ILE A 141 -2.84 10.19 -6.15
C ILE A 141 -2.26 11.54 -6.57
N ILE A 142 -1.35 12.09 -5.76
CA ILE A 142 -0.53 13.24 -6.14
C ILE A 142 0.82 12.74 -6.65
N ARG A 143 1.27 13.24 -7.80
CA ARG A 143 2.62 13.00 -8.32
C ARG A 143 3.46 14.27 -8.20
N ASP A 144 4.57 14.18 -7.49
CA ASP A 144 5.56 15.24 -7.38
C ASP A 144 6.94 14.71 -7.77
N PHE A 145 7.27 14.82 -9.06
CA PHE A 145 8.54 14.31 -9.57
C PHE A 145 9.75 15.08 -9.07
N ASN A 146 9.58 16.26 -8.47
CA ASN A 146 10.68 16.96 -7.78
C ASN A 146 11.18 16.18 -6.56
N ARG A 147 10.43 15.20 -6.05
CA ARG A 147 10.85 14.33 -4.94
C ARG A 147 11.24 12.92 -5.41
N CYS A 148 11.21 12.67 -6.72
CA CYS A 148 11.46 11.35 -7.29
C CYS A 148 12.97 11.09 -7.39
N ILE A 149 13.40 9.94 -6.87
CA ILE A 149 14.80 9.47 -6.97
C ILE A 149 15.02 8.47 -8.11
N LEU A 150 14.07 8.37 -9.05
CA LEU A 150 14.11 7.45 -10.20
C LEU A 150 14.44 5.99 -9.84
N CYS A 151 14.03 5.54 -8.66
CA CYS A 151 14.34 4.18 -8.18
C CYS A 151 13.63 3.08 -8.99
N GLY A 152 12.55 3.42 -9.71
CA GLY A 152 11.80 2.47 -10.53
C GLY A 152 10.87 1.53 -9.75
N ARG A 153 10.78 1.59 -8.41
CA ARG A 153 9.88 0.73 -7.62
C ARG A 153 8.43 0.83 -8.06
N CYS A 154 7.95 2.05 -8.37
CA CYS A 154 6.61 2.25 -8.88
C CYS A 154 6.37 1.53 -10.22
N VAL A 155 7.36 1.56 -11.12
CA VAL A 155 7.29 0.89 -12.43
C VAL A 155 7.28 -0.63 -12.25
N GLN A 156 8.17 -1.19 -11.41
CA GLN A 156 8.17 -2.62 -11.09
C GLN A 156 6.84 -3.05 -10.48
N ALA A 157 6.32 -2.29 -9.51
CA ALA A 157 5.04 -2.57 -8.89
C ALA A 157 3.87 -2.51 -9.89
N CYS A 158 3.89 -1.55 -10.82
CA CYS A 158 2.84 -1.44 -11.84
C CYS A 158 2.90 -2.58 -12.87
N ASN A 159 4.11 -3.01 -13.25
CA ASN A 159 4.30 -3.86 -14.42
C ASN A 159 4.47 -5.34 -14.07
N GLU A 160 5.06 -5.65 -12.91
CA GLU A 160 5.36 -7.02 -12.46
C GLU A 160 4.39 -7.48 -11.36
N VAL A 161 3.99 -6.57 -10.45
CA VAL A 161 3.14 -6.94 -9.30
C VAL A 161 1.66 -6.76 -9.61
N ALA A 162 1.27 -5.58 -10.10
CA ALA A 162 -0.12 -5.27 -10.47
C ALA A 162 -0.43 -5.66 -11.93
N VAL A 163 0.60 -5.77 -12.77
CA VAL A 163 0.50 -6.14 -14.20
C VAL A 163 -0.39 -5.20 -15.03
N ASN A 164 -0.55 -3.95 -14.59
CA ASN A 164 -1.30 -2.92 -15.34
C ASN A 164 -0.48 -2.33 -16.49
N ARG A 165 0.85 -2.29 -16.36
CA ARG A 165 1.76 -1.73 -17.39
C ARG A 165 1.50 -0.27 -17.77
N ALA A 166 0.96 0.51 -16.84
CA ALA A 166 0.52 1.88 -17.08
C ALA A 166 1.64 2.94 -16.98
N ILE A 167 2.80 2.59 -16.42
CA ILE A 167 3.94 3.51 -16.26
C ILE A 167 5.27 2.89 -16.67
N SER A 168 6.17 3.75 -17.14
CA SER A 168 7.54 3.39 -17.56
C SER A 168 8.53 4.50 -17.21
N GLN A 169 9.83 4.22 -17.38
CA GLN A 169 10.85 5.27 -17.37
C GLN A 169 10.93 5.91 -18.76
N GLY A 170 10.64 7.21 -18.84
CA GLY A 170 10.74 8.00 -20.05
C GLY A 170 12.03 8.84 -20.07
N TYR A 171 12.36 9.34 -21.27
CA TYR A 171 13.50 10.23 -21.53
C TYR A 171 14.87 9.63 -21.12
N ARG A 172 15.93 10.44 -21.15
CA ARG A 172 17.31 10.02 -20.84
C ARG A 172 18.06 11.12 -20.07
N GLY A 173 19.05 10.69 -19.28
CA GLY A 173 19.93 11.59 -18.53
C GLY A 173 19.15 12.42 -17.51
N ALA A 174 19.50 13.71 -17.38
CA ALA A 174 18.84 14.62 -16.44
C ALA A 174 17.33 14.82 -16.72
N LYS A 175 16.85 14.50 -17.93
CA LYS A 175 15.43 14.61 -18.29
C LYS A 175 14.61 13.37 -17.92
N SER A 176 15.24 12.30 -17.43
CA SER A 176 14.56 11.06 -17.10
C SER A 176 13.46 11.28 -16.05
N LYS A 177 12.26 10.75 -16.32
CA LYS A 177 11.14 10.76 -15.37
C LYS A 177 10.24 9.55 -15.56
N ILE A 178 9.36 9.31 -14.59
CA ILE A 178 8.34 8.27 -14.72
C ILE A 178 7.18 8.84 -15.53
N VAL A 179 6.79 8.14 -16.59
CA VAL A 179 5.79 8.59 -17.56
C VAL A 179 4.67 7.56 -17.71
N THR A 180 3.50 7.99 -18.17
CA THR A 180 2.48 7.10 -18.75
C THR A 180 2.62 7.09 -20.28
N GLY A 181 1.69 6.44 -20.98
CA GLY A 181 1.53 6.66 -22.42
C GLY A 181 1.43 8.15 -22.74
N GLY A 182 2.14 8.57 -23.78
CA GLY A 182 2.21 9.98 -24.22
C GLY A 182 2.82 10.98 -23.22
N ASP A 183 3.36 10.52 -22.07
CA ASP A 183 3.73 11.38 -20.94
C ASP A 183 2.54 12.21 -20.39
N ALA A 184 1.35 11.59 -20.41
CA ALA A 184 0.12 12.19 -19.94
C ALA A 184 -0.09 12.07 -18.39
N PRO A 185 -1.01 12.88 -17.83
CA PRO A 185 -1.56 12.65 -16.49
C PRO A 185 -2.32 11.33 -16.36
N TYR A 186 -2.36 10.72 -15.16
CA TYR A 186 -3.03 9.42 -14.96
C TYR A 186 -4.53 9.39 -15.31
N HIS A 187 -5.23 10.51 -15.25
CA HIS A 187 -6.68 10.59 -15.47
C HIS A 187 -7.06 10.78 -16.94
N GLN A 188 -6.07 10.94 -17.83
CA GLN A 188 -6.30 11.05 -19.27
C GLN A 188 -6.47 9.65 -19.86
N PHE A 189 -7.69 9.12 -19.78
CA PHE A 189 -8.02 7.74 -20.17
C PHE A 189 -7.70 7.38 -21.63
N SER A 190 -7.57 8.37 -22.53
CA SER A 190 -7.14 8.14 -23.91
C SER A 190 -5.65 7.77 -24.04
N GLU A 191 -4.85 8.03 -23.01
CA GLU A 191 -3.39 7.86 -23.05
C GLU A 191 -2.81 7.08 -21.84
N SER A 192 -3.59 6.89 -20.76
CA SER A 192 -3.17 6.17 -19.57
C SER A 192 -4.05 4.95 -19.24
N GLU A 193 -3.41 3.79 -19.15
CA GLU A 193 -4.00 2.51 -18.68
C GLU A 193 -4.07 2.41 -17.14
N CYS A 194 -3.91 3.53 -16.41
CA CYS A 194 -3.86 3.52 -14.95
C CYS A 194 -5.25 3.28 -14.33
N VAL A 195 -5.42 2.17 -13.61
CA VAL A 195 -6.67 1.84 -12.88
C VAL A 195 -6.72 2.36 -11.44
N PHE A 196 -5.77 3.22 -11.05
CA PHE A 196 -5.70 3.86 -9.73
C PHE A 196 -5.64 2.90 -8.52
N CYS A 197 -5.03 1.71 -8.67
CA CYS A 197 -4.88 0.79 -7.53
C CYS A 197 -3.97 1.32 -6.40
N GLY A 198 -3.14 2.33 -6.70
CA GLY A 198 -2.23 2.95 -5.73
C GLY A 198 -1.05 2.07 -5.32
N GLN A 199 -0.78 0.97 -6.02
CA GLN A 199 0.39 0.12 -5.71
C GLN A 199 1.71 0.89 -5.86
N CYS A 200 1.78 1.84 -6.80
CA CYS A 200 2.94 2.72 -6.96
C CYS A 200 3.17 3.65 -5.75
N VAL A 201 2.09 4.06 -5.07
CA VAL A 201 2.13 4.88 -3.84
C VAL A 201 2.63 4.04 -2.67
N GLU A 202 2.09 2.81 -2.52
CA GLU A 202 2.50 1.86 -1.47
C GLU A 202 4.01 1.59 -1.47
N VAL A 203 4.62 1.46 -2.66
CA VAL A 203 6.04 1.10 -2.78
C VAL A 203 6.97 2.31 -2.92
N CYS A 204 6.46 3.54 -2.97
CA CYS A 204 7.31 4.71 -3.16
C CYS A 204 8.16 4.95 -1.90
N PRO A 205 9.50 4.90 -1.98
CA PRO A 205 10.35 5.05 -0.79
C PRO A 205 10.50 6.52 -0.33
N VAL A 206 9.90 7.46 -1.07
CA VAL A 206 10.05 8.92 -0.93
C VAL A 206 8.71 9.60 -1.22
N GLY A 207 8.61 10.91 -0.98
CA GLY A 207 7.35 11.66 -1.13
C GLY A 207 6.95 12.04 -2.55
N ALA A 208 7.38 11.26 -3.56
CA ALA A 208 7.08 11.54 -4.97
C ALA A 208 5.67 11.10 -5.38
N LEU A 209 5.14 10.06 -4.73
CA LEU A 209 3.79 9.55 -4.96
C LEU A 209 3.09 9.49 -3.60
N THR A 210 2.00 10.21 -3.45
CA THR A 210 1.29 10.33 -2.15
C THR A 210 -0.22 10.25 -2.33
N GLU A 211 -0.92 9.86 -1.28
CA GLU A 211 -2.38 9.79 -1.28
C GLU A 211 -2.98 11.18 -1.07
N LYS A 212 -3.85 11.61 -1.98
CA LYS A 212 -4.44 12.96 -1.96
C LYS A 212 -5.30 13.20 -0.72
N LYS A 213 -6.09 12.20 -0.31
CA LYS A 213 -6.99 12.27 0.86
C LYS A 213 -6.24 12.33 2.20
N ALA A 214 -5.03 11.78 2.26
CA ALA A 214 -4.22 11.79 3.48
C ALA A 214 -3.53 13.15 3.72
N ARG A 215 -3.36 13.94 2.65
CA ARG A 215 -2.52 15.14 2.65
C ARG A 215 -2.97 16.16 3.71
N GLY A 216 -2.06 16.49 4.63
CA GLY A 216 -2.29 17.48 5.67
C GLY A 216 -3.22 17.03 6.81
N MET A 217 -3.63 15.76 6.84
CA MET A 217 -4.52 15.24 7.88
C MET A 217 -3.74 14.85 9.15
N ALA A 218 -2.59 14.22 8.98
CA ALA A 218 -1.74 13.77 10.09
C ALA A 218 -0.31 13.48 9.61
N ARG A 219 0.65 13.50 10.53
CA ARG A 219 1.97 12.91 10.30
C ARG A 219 1.93 11.41 10.56
N THR A 220 2.85 10.68 9.94
CA THR A 220 2.91 9.21 10.02
C THR A 220 3.07 8.69 11.45
N TRP A 221 3.82 9.39 12.30
CA TRP A 221 4.00 9.05 13.73
C TRP A 221 2.82 9.45 14.63
N GLN A 222 1.85 10.21 14.12
CA GLN A 222 0.62 10.54 14.85
C GLN A 222 -0.50 9.52 14.62
N ALA A 223 -0.28 8.56 13.71
CA ALA A 223 -1.28 7.59 13.33
C ALA A 223 -1.31 6.40 14.29
N GLU A 224 -2.47 6.07 14.82
CA GLU A 224 -2.74 4.73 15.31
C GLU A 224 -2.99 3.80 14.11
N LYS A 225 -2.34 2.63 14.10
CA LYS A 225 -2.51 1.63 13.04
C LYS A 225 -3.39 0.50 13.54
N ILE A 226 -4.59 0.39 12.97
CA ILE A 226 -5.53 -0.69 13.28
C ILE A 226 -5.58 -1.66 12.10
N ARG A 227 -5.27 -2.94 12.36
CA ARG A 227 -5.37 -3.99 11.34
C ARG A 227 -6.83 -4.37 11.14
N THR A 228 -7.26 -4.49 9.89
CA THR A 228 -8.60 -4.97 9.56
C THR A 228 -8.64 -5.67 8.20
N THR A 229 -9.82 -6.19 7.85
CA THR A 229 -10.11 -6.83 6.57
C THR A 229 -10.95 -5.88 5.70
N CYS A 230 -10.58 -5.77 4.43
CA CYS A 230 -11.31 -4.99 3.44
C CYS A 230 -12.72 -5.55 3.21
N PRO A 231 -13.80 -4.77 3.43
CA PRO A 231 -15.17 -5.28 3.35
C PRO A 231 -15.76 -5.27 1.93
N TYR A 232 -14.97 -4.98 0.88
CA TYR A 232 -15.53 -4.70 -0.44
C TYR A 232 -15.91 -5.92 -1.29
N CYS A 233 -15.00 -6.89 -1.40
CA CYS A 233 -15.20 -8.09 -2.22
C CYS A 233 -14.76 -9.33 -1.44
N GLY A 234 -15.06 -10.52 -1.95
CA GLY A 234 -14.75 -11.79 -1.29
C GLY A 234 -13.26 -12.14 -1.17
N VAL A 235 -12.34 -11.28 -1.64
CA VAL A 235 -10.89 -11.51 -1.47
C VAL A 235 -10.48 -11.33 -0.01
N GLY A 236 -11.09 -10.42 0.75
CA GLY A 236 -10.73 -10.22 2.16
C GLY A 236 -9.30 -9.69 2.36
N CYS A 237 -8.86 -8.73 1.54
CA CYS A 237 -7.53 -8.13 1.66
C CYS A 237 -7.28 -7.58 3.07
N GLN A 238 -6.11 -7.87 3.62
CA GLN A 238 -5.64 -7.34 4.90
C GLN A 238 -5.08 -5.93 4.72
N GLN A 239 -5.55 -5.00 5.54
CA GLN A 239 -5.21 -3.57 5.46
C GLN A 239 -4.97 -2.95 6.85
N TRP A 240 -4.15 -1.91 6.87
CA TRP A 240 -3.97 -1.01 8.01
C TRP A 240 -4.84 0.22 7.81
N LEU A 241 -5.73 0.49 8.76
CA LEU A 241 -6.36 1.79 8.92
C LEU A 241 -5.39 2.69 9.70
N HIS A 242 -5.09 3.86 9.16
CA HIS A 242 -4.32 4.89 9.86
C HIS A 242 -5.33 5.88 10.42
N VAL A 243 -5.44 5.91 11.74
CA VAL A 243 -6.47 6.63 12.49
C VAL A 243 -5.83 7.73 13.32
N LYS A 244 -6.48 8.88 13.35
CA LYS A 244 -6.16 9.99 14.25
C LYS A 244 -7.47 10.68 14.63
N ASP A 245 -7.65 10.98 15.92
CA ASP A 245 -8.86 11.64 16.43
C ASP A 245 -10.15 10.92 15.99
N ASP A 246 -10.17 9.59 16.10
CA ASP A 246 -11.25 8.68 15.66
C ASP A 246 -11.61 8.75 14.17
N LYS A 247 -10.75 9.36 13.34
CA LYS A 247 -10.93 9.48 11.89
C LYS A 247 -9.86 8.72 11.13
N ILE A 248 -10.30 7.92 10.17
CA ILE A 248 -9.44 7.27 9.19
C ILE A 248 -9.02 8.33 8.19
N PHE A 249 -7.71 8.53 8.03
CA PHE A 249 -7.17 9.48 7.06
C PHE A 249 -6.33 8.81 5.96
N LYS A 250 -5.95 7.54 6.14
CA LYS A 250 -5.12 6.77 5.21
C LYS A 250 -5.36 5.27 5.38
N VAL A 251 -5.24 4.52 4.29
CA VAL A 251 -5.30 3.04 4.32
C VAL A 251 -4.14 2.47 3.51
N THR A 252 -3.36 1.59 4.13
CA THR A 252 -2.25 0.87 3.45
C THR A 252 -2.45 -0.63 3.53
N ALA A 253 -1.76 -1.36 2.67
CA ALA A 253 -1.80 -2.82 2.74
C ALA A 253 -0.98 -3.34 3.93
N VAL A 254 -1.33 -4.52 4.44
CA VAL A 254 -0.43 -5.25 5.36
C VAL A 254 0.57 -6.03 4.51
N GLU A 255 1.85 -5.70 4.63
CA GLU A 255 2.94 -6.38 3.91
C GLU A 255 2.97 -7.88 4.27
N ASP A 256 3.25 -8.73 3.26
CA ASP A 256 3.32 -10.20 3.37
C ASP A 256 2.05 -10.93 3.90
N ALA A 257 0.99 -10.23 4.29
CA ALA A 257 -0.24 -10.85 4.79
C ALA A 257 -1.09 -11.48 3.69
N GLN A 258 -1.59 -12.69 3.91
CA GLN A 258 -2.52 -13.33 2.97
C GLN A 258 -3.93 -12.71 3.06
N PRO A 259 -4.69 -12.69 1.95
CA PRO A 259 -4.33 -13.24 0.63
C PRO A 259 -3.65 -12.24 -0.30
N ASN A 260 -3.59 -10.96 0.08
CA ASN A 260 -3.22 -9.87 -0.82
C ASN A 260 -1.72 -9.56 -0.85
N GLN A 261 -0.93 -10.01 0.12
CA GLN A 261 0.53 -9.86 0.19
C GLN A 261 0.98 -8.41 -0.07
N GLY A 262 0.43 -7.45 0.70
CA GLY A 262 0.78 -6.03 0.53
C GLY A 262 0.13 -5.32 -0.68
N ARG A 263 -0.94 -5.89 -1.26
CA ARG A 263 -1.67 -5.29 -2.40
C ARG A 263 -3.07 -4.82 -2.01
N LEU A 264 -3.52 -3.70 -2.58
CA LEU A 264 -4.91 -3.24 -2.48
C LEU A 264 -5.40 -2.75 -3.84
N CYS A 265 -6.72 -2.85 -4.07
CA CYS A 265 -7.36 -2.18 -5.20
C CYS A 265 -7.80 -0.76 -4.81
N VAL A 266 -8.24 0.02 -5.81
CA VAL A 266 -8.73 1.40 -5.62
C VAL A 266 -9.80 1.51 -4.52
N LYS A 267 -10.71 0.53 -4.43
CA LYS A 267 -11.79 0.52 -3.43
C LYS A 267 -11.25 0.38 -2.01
N GLY A 268 -10.43 -0.66 -1.77
CA GLY A 268 -9.86 -0.91 -0.45
C GLY A 268 -8.93 0.21 0.03
N ARG A 269 -8.18 0.83 -0.90
CA ARG A 269 -7.21 1.88 -0.57
C ARG A 269 -7.85 3.25 -0.34
N PHE A 270 -8.80 3.65 -1.18
CA PHE A 270 -9.30 5.02 -1.20
C PHE A 270 -10.77 5.18 -0.81
N GLY A 271 -11.53 4.09 -0.73
CA GLY A 271 -12.96 4.10 -0.47
C GLY A 271 -13.34 4.08 1.01
N TYR A 272 -12.56 4.61 1.94
CA TYR A 272 -12.89 4.52 3.36
C TYR A 272 -13.80 5.65 3.87
N ASP A 273 -14.12 6.65 3.04
CA ASP A 273 -14.79 7.89 3.44
C ASP A 273 -16.33 7.85 3.40
N PHE A 274 -16.94 6.81 2.81
CA PHE A 274 -18.41 6.69 2.78
C PHE A 274 -19.04 6.62 4.17
N ILE A 275 -18.28 6.20 5.20
CA ILE A 275 -18.75 6.17 6.59
C ILE A 275 -18.96 7.58 7.17
N TYR A 276 -18.41 8.61 6.52
CA TYR A 276 -18.55 10.02 6.88
C TYR A 276 -19.53 10.79 5.98
N SER A 277 -20.20 10.11 5.04
CA SER A 277 -21.21 10.73 4.18
C SER A 277 -22.34 11.35 5.01
N GLU A 278 -22.83 12.52 4.57
CA GLU A 278 -24.00 13.17 5.15
C GLU A 278 -25.27 12.34 4.96
N ASP A 279 -25.32 11.53 3.89
CA ASP A 279 -26.45 10.64 3.57
C ASP A 279 -26.46 9.34 4.41
N ARG A 280 -25.49 9.16 5.31
CA ARG A 280 -25.44 7.97 6.18
C ARG A 280 -26.62 7.98 7.14
N LEU A 281 -27.43 6.92 7.09
CA LEU A 281 -28.52 6.69 8.05
C LEU A 281 -27.96 6.55 9.47
N LYS A 282 -28.41 7.42 10.37
CA LYS A 282 -27.99 7.48 11.79
C LYS A 282 -29.13 7.14 12.76
N THR A 283 -30.36 7.21 12.29
CA THR A 283 -31.61 7.04 13.05
C THR A 283 -32.57 6.14 12.26
N PRO A 284 -33.41 5.32 12.94
CA PRO A 284 -34.47 4.59 12.28
C PRO A 284 -35.45 5.53 11.57
N LEU A 285 -35.93 5.12 10.39
CA LEU A 285 -36.89 5.88 9.59
C LEU A 285 -38.15 5.04 9.32
N ILE A 286 -39.33 5.63 9.54
CA ILE A 286 -40.63 5.00 9.26
C ILE A 286 -41.26 5.69 8.05
N ARG A 287 -41.75 4.89 7.10
CA ARG A 287 -42.42 5.38 5.89
C ARG A 287 -43.84 5.83 6.19
N GLU A 288 -44.19 7.02 5.71
CA GLU A 288 -45.54 7.60 5.72
C GLU A 288 -45.98 7.92 4.29
N LYS A 289 -47.15 8.54 4.12
CA LYS A 289 -47.71 8.84 2.78
C LYS A 289 -46.78 9.75 1.96
N ASP A 290 -46.17 10.74 2.62
CA ASP A 290 -45.39 11.81 1.96
C ASP A 290 -43.87 11.67 2.15
N GLY A 291 -43.38 10.53 2.65
CA GLY A 291 -41.93 10.31 2.80
C GLY A 291 -41.55 9.41 3.97
N PHE A 292 -40.40 9.70 4.57
CA PHE A 292 -39.90 9.04 5.77
C PHE A 292 -39.81 10.05 6.91
N ARG A 293 -40.19 9.63 8.12
CA ARG A 293 -39.89 10.38 9.35
C ARG A 293 -38.92 9.61 10.23
N GLU A 294 -38.17 10.33 11.05
CA GLU A 294 -37.36 9.72 12.10
C GLU A 294 -38.23 9.06 13.18
N ALA A 295 -37.70 8.00 13.76
CA ALA A 295 -38.32 7.23 14.83
C ALA A 295 -37.29 6.77 15.85
N SER A 296 -37.78 6.49 17.07
CA SER A 296 -36.96 5.81 18.07
C SER A 296 -36.76 4.33 17.71
N TRP A 297 -35.75 3.69 18.33
CA TRP A 297 -35.54 2.25 18.17
C TRP A 297 -36.74 1.44 18.67
N ASP A 298 -37.31 1.79 19.82
CA ASP A 298 -38.45 1.06 20.39
C ASP A 298 -39.67 1.15 19.46
N GLU A 299 -40.00 2.36 19.00
CA GLU A 299 -41.11 2.57 18.06
C GLU A 299 -40.93 1.78 16.75
N ALA A 300 -39.73 1.85 16.16
CA ALA A 300 -39.45 1.17 14.91
C ALA A 300 -39.50 -0.35 15.06
N LEU A 301 -38.92 -0.89 16.14
CA LEU A 301 -38.91 -2.34 16.41
C LEU A 301 -40.29 -2.87 16.78
N ASP A 302 -41.07 -2.16 17.58
CA ASP A 302 -42.45 -2.54 17.93
C ASP A 302 -43.35 -2.57 16.71
N LEU A 303 -43.25 -1.55 15.84
CA LEU A 303 -44.00 -1.51 14.59
C LEU A 303 -43.65 -2.71 13.70
N VAL A 304 -42.35 -2.97 13.50
CA VAL A 304 -41.87 -4.09 12.67
C VAL A 304 -42.33 -5.43 13.25
N ALA A 305 -42.20 -5.64 14.56
CA ALA A 305 -42.62 -6.87 15.23
C ALA A 305 -44.14 -7.07 15.15
N ALA A 306 -44.94 -6.03 15.37
CA ALA A 306 -46.39 -6.10 15.26
C ALA A 306 -46.84 -6.50 13.84
N ARG A 307 -46.25 -5.88 12.80
CA ARG A 307 -46.57 -6.21 11.41
C ARG A 307 -46.15 -7.62 11.01
N PHE A 308 -44.98 -8.09 11.46
CA PHE A 308 -44.60 -9.48 11.22
C PHE A 308 -45.57 -10.46 11.89
N ARG A 309 -45.98 -10.23 13.15
CA ARG A 309 -46.96 -11.09 13.82
C ARG A 309 -48.29 -11.15 13.08
N GLU A 310 -48.79 -10.00 12.62
CA GLU A 310 -50.01 -9.91 11.83
C GLU A 310 -49.92 -10.74 10.53
N ILE A 311 -48.85 -10.55 9.76
CA ILE A 311 -48.63 -11.26 8.49
C ILE A 311 -48.50 -12.77 8.72
N LEU A 312 -47.70 -13.18 9.73
CA LEU A 312 -47.49 -14.59 10.06
C LEU A 312 -48.80 -15.27 10.50
N ALA A 313 -49.63 -14.58 11.30
CA ALA A 313 -50.92 -15.12 11.73
C ALA A 313 -51.91 -15.28 10.56
N LYS A 314 -51.91 -14.35 9.60
CA LYS A 314 -52.87 -14.32 8.49
C LYS A 314 -52.45 -15.18 7.29
N HIS A 315 -51.16 -15.22 6.98
CA HIS A 315 -50.63 -15.81 5.74
C HIS A 315 -49.60 -16.92 5.98
N GLY A 316 -49.24 -17.17 7.24
CA GLY A 316 -48.31 -18.22 7.65
C GLY A 316 -46.82 -17.87 7.47
N PRO A 317 -45.91 -18.73 7.96
CA PRO A 317 -44.45 -18.54 7.90
C PRO A 317 -43.86 -18.20 6.55
N ASN A 318 -44.38 -18.79 5.47
CA ASN A 318 -43.81 -18.68 4.13
C ASN A 318 -44.18 -17.38 3.41
N ALA A 319 -44.97 -16.50 4.03
CA ALA A 319 -45.30 -15.19 3.50
C ALA A 319 -44.20 -14.14 3.72
N VAL A 320 -43.18 -14.45 4.54
CA VAL A 320 -42.05 -13.57 4.83
C VAL A 320 -40.79 -14.10 4.15
N ALA A 321 -39.98 -13.20 3.60
CA ALA A 321 -38.67 -13.53 3.03
C ALA A 321 -37.59 -12.58 3.59
N GLY A 322 -36.38 -13.09 3.75
CA GLY A 322 -35.23 -12.35 4.26
C GLY A 322 -34.07 -12.37 3.29
N VAL A 323 -33.36 -11.25 3.16
CA VAL A 323 -32.11 -11.18 2.37
C VAL A 323 -31.01 -10.67 3.28
N SER A 324 -30.02 -11.53 3.56
CA SER A 324 -28.83 -11.14 4.32
C SER A 324 -27.81 -10.43 3.43
N CYS A 325 -27.04 -9.52 4.03
CA CYS A 325 -26.03 -8.74 3.34
C CYS A 325 -24.66 -9.45 3.39
N ALA A 326 -24.05 -9.70 2.24
CA ALA A 326 -22.69 -10.27 2.14
C ALA A 326 -21.58 -9.31 2.63
N ARG A 327 -21.93 -8.06 2.93
CA ARG A 327 -21.02 -7.05 3.51
C ARG A 327 -21.09 -6.99 5.03
N SER A 328 -22.12 -7.60 5.64
CA SER A 328 -22.21 -7.76 7.09
C SER A 328 -21.29 -8.89 7.55
N ILE A 329 -21.02 -8.92 8.85
CA ILE A 329 -20.24 -10.01 9.45
C ILE A 329 -21.06 -11.31 9.47
N ASN A 330 -20.36 -12.44 9.61
CA ASN A 330 -21.00 -13.77 9.57
C ASN A 330 -21.98 -13.95 10.73
N GLU A 331 -21.72 -13.32 11.86
CA GLU A 331 -22.55 -13.31 13.06
C GLU A 331 -23.93 -12.70 12.77
N ASP A 332 -24.00 -11.59 12.03
CA ASP A 332 -25.27 -10.96 11.63
C ASP A 332 -26.08 -11.90 10.72
N SER A 333 -25.40 -12.52 9.75
CA SER A 333 -26.04 -13.50 8.85
C SER A 333 -26.53 -14.73 9.63
N TYR A 334 -25.78 -15.16 10.64
CA TYR A 334 -26.20 -16.23 11.53
C TYR A 334 -27.45 -15.85 12.35
N GLN A 335 -27.53 -14.62 12.86
CA GLN A 335 -28.72 -14.14 13.57
C GLN A 335 -29.92 -14.04 12.62
N MET A 336 -29.72 -13.56 11.39
CA MET A 336 -30.78 -13.45 10.39
C MET A 336 -31.35 -14.83 10.04
N GLN A 337 -30.51 -15.85 9.78
CA GLN A 337 -31.02 -17.20 9.50
C GLN A 337 -31.69 -17.82 10.73
N LYS A 338 -31.21 -17.50 11.94
CA LYS A 338 -31.82 -17.98 13.18
C LYS A 338 -33.20 -17.38 13.39
N LEU A 339 -33.37 -16.08 13.13
CA LEU A 339 -34.68 -15.41 13.15
C LEU A 339 -35.66 -16.12 12.20
N PHE A 340 -35.27 -16.36 10.96
CA PHE A 340 -36.16 -16.99 9.98
C PHE A 340 -36.52 -18.44 10.33
N ARG A 341 -35.52 -19.26 10.63
CA ARG A 341 -35.74 -20.70 10.86
C ARG A 341 -36.31 -21.00 12.24
N ALA A 342 -35.81 -20.35 13.28
CA ALA A 342 -36.19 -20.66 14.65
C ALA A 342 -37.42 -19.87 15.11
N VAL A 343 -37.58 -18.60 14.71
CA VAL A 343 -38.69 -17.75 15.15
C VAL A 343 -39.83 -17.78 14.13
N PHE A 344 -39.58 -17.42 12.88
CA PHE A 344 -40.63 -17.36 11.85
C PHE A 344 -41.04 -18.74 11.34
N LYS A 345 -40.23 -19.79 11.56
CA LYS A 345 -40.45 -21.17 11.08
C LYS A 345 -40.50 -21.27 9.55
N SER A 346 -39.66 -20.50 8.86
CA SER A 346 -39.50 -20.54 7.40
C SER A 346 -38.04 -20.71 6.99
N ASN A 347 -37.84 -21.28 5.80
CA ASN A 347 -36.54 -21.35 5.13
C ASN A 347 -36.37 -20.27 4.05
N ASN A 348 -37.31 -19.32 3.95
CA ASN A 348 -37.29 -18.23 2.97
C ASN A 348 -36.28 -17.15 3.36
N ILE A 349 -35.01 -17.52 3.37
CA ILE A 349 -33.88 -16.60 3.57
C ILE A 349 -32.83 -16.85 2.50
N ASP A 350 -32.30 -15.77 1.94
CA ASP A 350 -31.23 -15.79 0.95
C ASP A 350 -30.17 -14.71 1.27
N HIS A 351 -29.16 -14.57 0.41
CA HIS A 351 -28.14 -13.53 0.50
C HIS A 351 -27.93 -12.83 -0.85
N CYS A 352 -27.37 -11.62 -0.81
CA CYS A 352 -27.13 -10.83 -2.03
C CYS A 352 -26.05 -11.40 -2.99
N ALA A 353 -25.28 -12.42 -2.60
CA ALA A 353 -24.22 -13.01 -3.41
C ALA A 353 -24.66 -14.23 -4.24
N ARG A 354 -25.98 -14.51 -4.34
CA ARG A 354 -26.54 -15.67 -5.08
C ARG A 354 -26.88 -15.32 -6.55
N THR A 355 -26.40 -14.20 -7.06
CA THR A 355 -26.66 -13.70 -8.42
C THR A 355 -25.40 -13.60 -9.25
#